data_AF-A0A7Z9W6Q5-F1
#
_entry.id   AF-A0A7Z9W6Q5-F1
#
_cell.length_a   1.000
_cell.length_b   1.000
_cell.length_c   1.000
_cell.angle_alpha   90.00
_cell.angle_beta   90.00
_cell.angle_gamma   90.00
#
_symmetry.space_group_name_H-M   'P 1'
#
loop_
_entity.id
_entity.type
_entity.pdbx_description
1 polymer ?
#
loop_
_entity_poly.entity_id
_entity_poly.type
_entity_poly.pdbx_seq_one_letter_code
_entity_poly.pdbx_strand_id
1 'polypeptide(L)'
;MNGYLPNLTTLFKDNVSSALQKQLGLKNPYQVPRILKISLNIGIGNAREDKNALGHAINDLITITGQKAVVTKAKKAISNFKLRVGDPVGTRVTLRRWHMYEFLERLIKIALPRVRDFTGLSV
;
A
#
# COMPACT_ATOMS: atom_id res chain seq x y z
N MET A 1 24.22 10.52 -4.87
CA MET A 1 22.99 9.68 -4.83
C MET A 1 22.04 10.23 -5.87
N ASN A 2 22.00 9.60 -7.05
CA ASN A 2 21.31 10.13 -8.23
C ASN A 2 19.82 10.30 -7.97
N GLY A 3 19.32 11.51 -8.22
CA GLY A 3 17.97 11.98 -7.91
C GLY A 3 16.89 11.38 -8.80
N TYR A 4 16.53 10.13 -8.53
CA TYR A 4 15.36 9.52 -9.15
C TYR A 4 14.07 10.08 -8.54
N LEU A 5 13.31 10.80 -9.36
CA LEU A 5 11.96 11.28 -9.05
C LEU A 5 10.96 10.36 -9.79
N PRO A 6 10.02 9.72 -9.07
CA PRO A 6 8.98 8.91 -9.71
C PRO A 6 8.15 9.76 -10.68
N ASN A 7 7.84 9.23 -11.85
CA ASN A 7 7.11 9.93 -12.91
C ASN A 7 5.71 10.38 -12.45
N LEU A 8 5.05 9.60 -11.59
CA LEU A 8 3.78 10.03 -11.00
C LEU A 8 3.91 11.27 -10.09
N THR A 9 5.08 11.51 -9.51
CA THR A 9 5.31 12.71 -8.67
C THR A 9 5.42 13.97 -9.52
N THR A 10 6.11 13.91 -10.66
CA THR A 10 6.21 15.03 -11.60
C THR A 10 4.87 15.29 -12.27
N LEU A 11 4.20 14.23 -12.77
CA LEU A 11 2.86 14.32 -13.35
C LEU A 11 1.84 14.92 -12.38
N PHE A 12 1.91 14.57 -11.09
CA PHE A 12 1.04 15.15 -10.08
C PHE A 12 1.27 16.66 -9.91
N LYS A 13 2.54 17.08 -9.82
CA LYS A 13 2.91 18.49 -9.63
C LYS A 13 2.52 19.34 -10.83
N ASP A 14 2.87 18.90 -12.03
CA ASP A 14 2.82 19.74 -13.22
C ASP A 14 1.42 19.80 -13.84
N ASN A 15 0.71 18.67 -13.87
CA ASN A 15 -0.55 18.55 -14.60
C ASN A 15 -1.76 18.36 -13.67
N VAL A 16 -1.71 17.35 -12.79
CA VAL A 16 -2.88 16.93 -12.01
C VAL A 16 -3.28 17.98 -10.99
N SER A 17 -2.31 18.63 -10.34
CA SER A 17 -2.60 19.61 -9.28
C SER A 17 -3.41 20.80 -9.80
N SER A 18 -3.02 21.37 -10.94
CA SER A 18 -3.72 22.50 -11.56
C SER A 18 -5.05 22.08 -12.17
N ALA A 19 -5.14 20.89 -12.75
CA ALA A 19 -6.40 20.36 -13.28
C ALA A 19 -7.44 20.15 -12.16
N LEU A 20 -7.03 19.52 -11.04
CA LEU A 20 -7.89 19.32 -9.88
C LEU A 20 -8.31 20.65 -9.23
N GLN A 21 -7.39 21.61 -9.13
CA GLN A 21 -7.72 22.92 -8.58
C GLN A 21 -8.82 23.62 -9.38
N LYS A 22 -8.74 23.58 -10.72
CA LYS A 22 -9.76 24.14 -11.61
C LYS A 22 -11.08 23.37 -11.52
N GLN A 23 -11.02 22.04 -11.58
CA GLN A 23 -12.21 21.18 -11.56
C GLN A 23 -13.00 21.30 -10.25
N LEU A 24 -12.30 21.45 -9.13
CA LEU A 24 -12.91 21.57 -7.80
C LEU A 24 -13.16 23.03 -7.37
N GLY A 25 -12.83 24.02 -8.21
CA GLY A 25 -13.04 25.45 -7.91
C GLY A 25 -12.28 25.96 -6.68
N LEU A 26 -11.11 25.38 -6.38
CA LEU A 26 -10.38 25.63 -5.13
C LEU A 26 -9.58 26.94 -5.21
N LYS A 27 -9.85 27.85 -4.26
CA LYS A 27 -9.14 29.13 -4.15
C LYS A 27 -7.70 28.99 -3.65
N ASN A 28 -7.43 27.97 -2.83
CA ASN A 28 -6.13 27.76 -2.22
C ASN A 28 -5.42 26.53 -2.82
N PRO A 29 -4.20 26.66 -3.38
CA PRO A 29 -3.42 25.53 -3.91
C PRO A 29 -3.14 24.40 -2.90
N TYR A 30 -3.13 24.71 -1.60
CA TYR A 30 -2.90 23.70 -0.55
C TYR A 30 -4.14 22.86 -0.24
N GLN A 31 -5.32 23.24 -0.75
CA GLN A 31 -6.55 22.43 -0.62
C GLN A 31 -6.60 21.27 -1.61
N VAL A 32 -5.72 21.27 -2.63
CA VAL A 32 -5.68 20.20 -3.63
C VAL A 32 -5.41 18.86 -2.94
N PRO A 33 -6.27 17.83 -3.12
CA PRO A 33 -6.10 16.53 -2.50
C PRO A 33 -4.76 15.89 -2.88
N ARG A 34 -4.09 15.26 -1.91
CA ARG A 34 -2.82 14.58 -2.10
C ARG A 34 -2.85 13.19 -1.47
N ILE A 35 -2.13 12.26 -2.07
CA ILE A 35 -1.94 10.94 -1.49
C ILE A 35 -0.97 11.07 -0.30
N LEU A 36 -1.45 10.76 0.90
CA LEU A 36 -0.64 10.87 2.12
C LEU A 36 0.25 9.64 2.36
N LYS A 37 -0.33 8.46 2.19
CA LYS A 37 0.33 7.17 2.41
C LYS A 37 -0.44 6.06 1.69
N ILE A 38 0.27 5.00 1.31
CA ILE A 38 -0.34 3.72 0.92
C ILE A 38 0.00 2.70 1.99
N SER A 39 -1.01 2.00 2.51
CA SER A 39 -0.82 0.94 3.50
C SER A 39 -1.20 -0.39 2.88
N LEU A 40 -0.26 -1.33 2.88
CA LEU A 40 -0.46 -2.69 2.41
C LEU A 40 -0.50 -3.60 3.62
N ASN A 41 -1.45 -4.54 3.64
CA ASN A 41 -1.65 -5.44 4.76
C ASN A 41 -2.05 -6.81 4.23
N ILE A 42 -1.39 -7.85 4.71
CA ILE A 42 -1.73 -9.24 4.48
C ILE A 42 -2.17 -9.82 5.81
N GLY A 43 -3.43 -10.27 5.87
CA GLY A 43 -3.97 -11.01 7.01
C GLY A 43 -3.79 -12.51 6.78
N ILE A 44 -3.25 -13.20 7.79
CA ILE A 44 -3.00 -14.64 7.74
C ILE A 44 -3.71 -15.25 8.94
N GLY A 45 -4.91 -15.80 8.70
CA GLY A 45 -5.81 -16.24 9.78
C GLY A 45 -5.19 -17.23 10.76
N ASN A 46 -4.33 -18.13 10.28
CA ASN A 46 -3.68 -19.18 11.07
C ASN A 46 -2.16 -18.95 11.26
N ALA A 47 -1.70 -17.69 11.28
CA ALA A 47 -0.27 -17.34 11.37
C ALA A 47 0.45 -17.88 12.63
N ARG A 48 -0.31 -18.23 13.67
CA ARG A 48 0.23 -18.84 14.89
C ARG A 48 0.68 -20.29 14.67
N GLU A 49 -0.09 -21.05 13.89
CA GLU A 49 0.16 -22.46 13.62
C GLU A 49 1.13 -22.61 12.44
N ASP A 50 0.96 -21.78 11.41
CA ASP A 50 1.82 -21.78 10.23
C ASP A 50 2.80 -20.60 10.23
N LYS A 51 3.96 -20.83 10.86
CA LYS A 51 5.08 -19.88 10.87
C LYS A 51 5.71 -19.68 9.50
N ASN A 52 5.63 -20.68 8.62
CA ASN A 52 6.24 -20.62 7.29
C ASN A 52 5.42 -19.68 6.40
N ALA A 53 4.09 -19.79 6.41
CA ALA A 53 3.21 -18.87 5.69
C ALA A 53 3.44 -17.40 6.10
N LEU A 54 3.65 -17.13 7.39
CA LEU A 54 4.00 -15.79 7.87
C LEU A 54 5.34 -15.31 7.29
N GLY A 55 6.35 -16.18 7.27
CA GLY A 55 7.66 -15.89 6.67
C GLY A 55 7.56 -15.57 5.17
N HIS A 56 6.80 -16.37 4.42
CA HIS A 56 6.56 -16.15 3.00
C HIS A 56 5.88 -14.81 2.74
N ALA A 57 4.79 -14.50 3.46
CA ALA A 57 4.08 -13.23 3.29
C ALA A 57 4.95 -12.00 3.62
N ILE A 58 5.85 -12.11 4.59
CA ILE A 58 6.82 -11.06 4.89
C ILE A 58 7.77 -10.86 3.70
N ASN A 59 8.31 -11.94 3.15
CA ASN A 59 9.23 -11.90 2.02
C ASN A 59 8.55 -11.36 0.76
N ASP A 60 7.29 -11.73 0.51
CA ASP A 60 6.51 -11.24 -0.62
C ASP A 60 6.29 -9.72 -0.52
N LEU A 61 5.87 -9.22 0.64
CA LEU A 61 5.72 -7.77 0.86
C LEU A 61 7.05 -7.03 0.68
N ILE A 62 8.15 -7.59 1.18
CA ILE A 62 9.47 -6.98 1.03
C ILE A 62 9.86 -6.93 -0.45
N THR A 63 9.65 -8.02 -1.19
CA THR A 63 10.00 -8.13 -2.60
C THR A 63 9.17 -7.16 -3.45
N ILE A 64 7.86 -7.06 -3.17
CA ILE A 64 6.97 -6.15 -3.89
C ILE A 64 7.29 -4.68 -3.57
N THR A 65 7.46 -4.35 -2.28
CA THR A 65 7.52 -2.95 -1.84
C THR A 65 8.92 -2.38 -1.73
N GLY A 66 9.95 -3.23 -1.63
CA GLY A 66 11.32 -2.84 -1.29
C GLY A 66 11.48 -2.36 0.15
N GLN A 67 10.48 -2.53 1.01
CA GLN A 67 10.48 -2.07 2.40
C GLN A 67 10.24 -3.23 3.36
N LYS A 68 11.00 -3.25 4.47
CA LYS A 68 10.84 -4.25 5.54
C LYS A 68 9.42 -4.23 6.10
N ALA A 69 8.74 -5.37 6.04
CA ALA A 69 7.39 -5.53 6.55
C ALA A 69 7.37 -5.71 8.08
N VAL A 70 6.30 -5.23 8.71
CA VAL A 70 6.11 -5.27 10.17
C VAL A 70 5.00 -6.26 10.49
N VAL A 71 5.32 -7.23 11.36
CA VAL A 71 4.35 -8.22 11.85
C VAL A 71 3.29 -7.54 12.72
N THR A 72 2.02 -7.79 12.40
CA THR A 72 0.87 -7.31 13.16
C THR A 72 0.48 -8.36 14.20
N LYS A 73 0.18 -7.88 15.42
CA LYS A 73 -0.19 -8.72 16.56
C LYS A 73 -1.65 -8.48 16.95
N ALA A 74 -2.31 -9.51 17.47
CA ALA A 74 -3.66 -9.43 17.98
C ALA A 74 -3.74 -8.49 19.19
N LYS A 75 -4.69 -7.53 19.14
CA LYS A 75 -4.95 -6.58 20.26
C LYS A 75 -5.89 -7.15 21.31
N LYS A 76 -6.78 -8.05 20.92
CA LYS A 76 -7.80 -8.67 21.78
C LYS A 76 -7.75 -10.18 21.60
N ALA A 77 -8.09 -10.92 22.66
CA ALA A 77 -8.31 -12.35 22.56
C ALA A 77 -9.73 -12.60 22.04
N ILE A 78 -9.87 -13.53 21.09
CA ILE A 78 -11.16 -13.93 20.51
C ILE A 78 -11.16 -15.45 20.37
N SER A 79 -11.99 -16.12 21.18
CA SER A 79 -12.03 -17.59 21.26
C SER A 79 -12.44 -18.25 19.94
N ASN A 80 -13.37 -17.66 19.18
CA ASN A 80 -13.83 -18.20 17.89
C ASN A 80 -12.70 -18.32 16.86
N PHE A 81 -11.72 -17.41 16.90
CA PHE A 81 -10.54 -17.44 16.03
C PHE A 81 -9.33 -18.09 16.69
N LYS A 82 -9.49 -18.65 17.91
CA LYS A 82 -8.42 -19.23 18.73
C LYS A 82 -7.25 -18.26 18.96
N LEU A 83 -7.52 -16.95 18.97
CA LEU A 83 -6.50 -15.90 19.09
C LEU A 83 -6.32 -15.46 20.54
N ARG A 84 -5.07 -15.32 20.97
CA ARG A 84 -4.67 -14.67 22.24
C ARG A 84 -4.05 -13.30 21.96
N VAL A 85 -4.08 -12.42 22.96
CA VAL A 85 -3.43 -11.10 22.87
C VAL A 85 -1.93 -11.30 22.63
N GLY A 86 -1.39 -10.59 21.63
CA GLY A 86 0.02 -10.67 21.27
C GLY A 86 0.37 -11.72 20.20
N ASP A 87 -0.57 -12.60 19.84
CA ASP A 87 -0.36 -13.58 18.77
C ASP A 87 -0.12 -12.87 17.42
N PRO A 88 0.79 -13.38 16.57
CA PRO A 88 0.97 -12.85 15.22
C PRO A 88 -0.26 -13.19 14.36
N VAL A 89 -0.76 -12.20 13.62
CA VAL A 89 -1.96 -12.33 12.77
C VAL A 89 -1.66 -12.03 11.30
N GLY A 90 -0.58 -11.30 11.02
CA GLY A 90 -0.25 -10.94 9.66
C GLY A 90 0.94 -9.99 9.59
N THR A 91 1.03 -9.30 8.46
CA THR A 91 2.14 -8.39 8.19
C THR A 91 1.67 -7.19 7.39
N ARG A 92 2.28 -6.03 7.63
CA ARG A 92 1.91 -4.78 6.96
C ARG A 92 3.14 -3.94 6.61
N VAL A 93 2.97 -3.10 5.59
CA VAL A 93 3.92 -2.06 5.19
C VAL A 93 3.16 -0.75 5.02
N THR A 94 3.79 0.37 5.38
CA THR A 94 3.26 1.71 5.07
C THR A 94 4.28 2.47 4.24
N LEU A 95 3.91 2.72 2.99
CA LEU A 95 4.69 3.47 2.01
C LEU A 95 4.33 4.94 2.08
N ARG A 96 5.35 5.80 2.01
CA ARG A 96 5.22 7.26 2.01
C ARG A 96 6.20 7.87 1.02
N ARG A 97 5.98 9.14 0.67
CA ARG A 97 6.86 9.92 -0.21
C ARG A 97 7.09 9.19 -1.54
N TRP A 98 8.35 9.02 -1.96
CA TRP A 98 8.72 8.50 -3.27
C TRP A 98 8.38 7.02 -3.45
N HIS A 99 8.63 6.17 -2.45
CA HIS A 99 8.28 4.73 -2.49
C HIS A 99 6.79 4.49 -2.74
N MET A 100 5.93 5.38 -2.23
CA MET A 100 4.49 5.30 -2.43
C MET A 100 4.09 5.53 -3.89
N TYR A 101 4.66 6.56 -4.53
CA TYR A 101 4.38 6.85 -5.94
C TYR A 101 4.96 5.78 -6.87
N GLU A 102 6.14 5.25 -6.54
CA GLU A 102 6.76 4.16 -7.30
C GLU A 102 5.94 2.87 -7.21
N PHE A 103 5.46 2.51 -6.01
CA PHE A 103 4.55 1.38 -5.85
C PHE A 103 3.23 1.59 -6.60
N LEU A 104 2.65 2.79 -6.54
CA LEU A 104 1.42 3.11 -7.25
C LEU A 104 1.58 2.99 -8.77
N GLU A 105 2.73 3.43 -9.29
CA GLU A 105 3.05 3.32 -10.70
C GLU A 105 3.18 1.85 -11.13
N ARG A 106 3.89 1.03 -10.36
CA ARG A 106 4.00 -0.42 -10.59
C ARG A 106 2.64 -1.12 -10.50
N LEU A 107 1.80 -0.70 -9.56
CA LEU A 107 0.45 -1.23 -9.41
C LEU A 107 -0.39 -0.97 -10.67
N ILE A 108 -0.47 0.29 -11.11
CA ILE A 108 -1.33 0.69 -12.23
C ILE A 108 -0.81 0.17 -13.57
N LYS A 109 0.50 0.30 -13.83
CA LYS A 109 1.07 0.01 -15.14
C LYS A 109 1.46 -1.44 -15.34
N ILE A 110 1.79 -2.17 -14.27
CA ILE A 110 2.35 -3.53 -14.37
C ILE A 110 1.41 -4.55 -13.75
N ALA A 111 0.98 -4.34 -12.49
CA ALA A 111 0.26 -5.38 -11.75
C ALA A 111 -1.19 -5.52 -12.22
N LEU A 112 -1.96 -4.42 -12.30
CA LEU A 112 -3.38 -4.46 -12.67
C LEU A 112 -3.64 -5.05 -14.07
N PRO A 113 -2.88 -4.70 -15.13
CA PRO A 113 -3.08 -5.29 -16.45
C PRO A 113 -2.75 -6.79 -16.52
N ARG A 114 -1.99 -7.31 -15.54
CA ARG A 114 -1.63 -8.74 -15.45
C ARG A 114 -2.61 -9.54 -14.59
N VAL A 115 -3.61 -8.90 -13.99
CA VAL A 115 -4.67 -9.61 -13.27
C VAL A 115 -5.53 -10.36 -14.28
N ARG A 116 -5.80 -11.64 -14.01
CA ARG A 116 -6.66 -12.47 -14.85
C ARG A 116 -8.07 -11.86 -14.91
N ASP A 117 -8.62 -11.74 -16.11
CA ASP A 117 -9.95 -11.19 -16.38
C ASP A 117 -10.18 -9.80 -15.78
N PHE A 118 -9.20 -8.90 -15.93
CA PHE A 118 -9.31 -7.53 -15.42
C PHE A 118 -10.33 -6.69 -16.20
N THR A 119 -11.49 -6.42 -15.59
CA THR A 119 -12.59 -5.61 -16.16
C THR A 119 -12.64 -4.17 -15.63
N GLY A 120 -11.64 -3.77 -14.84
CA GLY A 120 -11.62 -2.48 -14.13
C GLY A 120 -11.73 -2.65 -12.62
N LEU A 121 -11.62 -1.54 -11.88
CA LEU A 121 -11.78 -1.51 -10.44
C LEU A 121 -13.22 -1.15 -10.08
N SER A 122 -13.76 -1.78 -9.04
CA SER A 122 -15.05 -1.38 -8.47
C SER A 122 -14.94 0.05 -7.95
N VAL A 123 -15.95 0.85 -8.26
CA VAL A 123 -16.14 2.22 -7.75
C VAL A 123 -16.87 2.18 -6.40
#